data_AF-A0A930DFH8-F1
#
_entry.id   AF-A0A930DFH8-F1
#
_cell.length_a   1.000
_cell.length_b   1.000
_cell.length_c   1.000
_cell.angle_alpha   90.00
_cell.angle_beta   90.00
_cell.angle_gamma   90.00
#
_symmetry.space_group_name_H-M   'P 1'
#
loop_
_entity.id
_entity.type
_entity.pdbx_description
1 polymer ?
#
loop_
_entity_poly.entity_id
_entity_poly.type
_entity_poly.pdbx_seq_one_letter_code
_entity_poly.pdbx_strand_id
1 'polypeptide(L)'
;AIIGAPLIHDFAVISLSDLLTPWEKIEKRLECAAIGDFCISIYNPGSKKRVDYLKKACEILLKYKSEQTPCAIAKNIGRDGESYTVYTLSELKDVQVGMFETVFIGNSMTKVIDGKLVTPRGYSNE
;
A
#
# COMPACT_ATOMS: atom_id res chain seq x y z
N ALA A 1 -2.78 -9.27 -10.26
CA ALA A 1 -2.63 -10.74 -10.33
C ALA A 1 -1.39 -11.22 -9.58
N ILE A 2 -0.21 -10.64 -9.85
CA ILE A 2 1.07 -11.18 -9.34
C ILE A 2 1.17 -11.25 -7.81
N ILE A 3 0.62 -10.24 -7.12
CA ILE A 3 0.60 -10.16 -5.64
C ILE A 3 -0.62 -10.84 -5.00
N GLY A 4 -1.42 -11.59 -5.77
CA GLY A 4 -2.67 -12.22 -5.30
C GLY A 4 -3.90 -11.35 -5.53
N ALA A 5 -4.72 -11.23 -4.50
CA ALA A 5 -6.05 -10.61 -4.52
C ALA A 5 -6.24 -9.54 -3.41
N PRO A 6 -5.38 -8.50 -3.34
CA PRO A 6 -5.45 -7.48 -2.28
C PRO A 6 -6.56 -6.43 -2.47
N LEU A 7 -7.08 -6.25 -3.69
CA LEU A 7 -8.00 -5.15 -4.04
C LEU A 7 -9.41 -5.65 -4.42
N ILE A 8 -9.87 -6.73 -3.78
CA ILE A 8 -11.19 -7.34 -4.07
C ILE A 8 -12.33 -6.62 -3.33
N HIS A 9 -12.04 -6.02 -2.18
CA HIS A 9 -12.96 -5.19 -1.40
C HIS A 9 -12.78 -3.72 -1.74
N ASP A 10 -13.45 -2.84 -0.99
CA ASP A 10 -13.29 -1.40 -1.08
C ASP A 10 -11.81 -1.00 -0.98
N PHE A 11 -11.34 -0.30 -2.01
CA PHE A 11 -9.96 0.16 -2.08
C PHE A 11 -9.86 1.59 -2.62
N ALA A 12 -8.81 2.27 -2.19
CA ALA A 12 -8.46 3.60 -2.66
C ALA A 12 -7.16 3.54 -3.48
N VAL A 13 -7.09 4.37 -4.52
CA VAL A 13 -5.86 4.60 -5.27
C VAL A 13 -5.38 6.01 -4.96
N ILE A 14 -4.17 6.13 -4.40
CA ILE A 14 -3.64 7.40 -3.92
C ILE A 14 -2.25 7.62 -4.53
N SER A 15 -2.03 8.80 -5.10
CA SER A 15 -0.69 9.21 -5.55
C SER A 15 0.00 10.00 -4.45
N LEU A 16 1.27 9.71 -4.15
CA LEU A 16 2.11 10.56 -3.28
C LEU A 16 2.78 11.71 -4.02
N SER A 17 2.46 11.92 -5.30
CA SER A 17 3.02 13.05 -6.03
C SER A 17 2.30 14.36 -5.67
N ASP A 18 3.04 15.25 -5.04
CA ASP A 18 2.62 16.57 -4.61
C ASP A 18 2.79 17.68 -5.68
N LEU A 19 3.34 17.34 -6.86
CA LEU A 19 3.62 18.30 -7.95
C LEU A 19 2.45 19.25 -8.26
N LEU A 20 1.22 18.74 -8.25
CA LEU A 20 -0.01 19.50 -8.51
C LEU A 20 -1.06 19.31 -7.40
N THR A 21 -0.71 18.61 -6.32
CA THR A 21 -1.62 18.28 -5.23
C THR A 21 -0.93 18.63 -3.91
N PRO A 22 -1.41 19.62 -3.16
CA PRO A 22 -0.83 19.95 -1.85
C PRO A 22 -0.76 18.72 -0.94
N TRP A 23 0.33 18.57 -0.20
CA TRP A 23 0.58 17.40 0.64
C TRP A 23 -0.54 17.19 1.66
N GLU A 24 -1.10 18.26 2.21
CA GLU A 24 -2.19 18.23 3.19
C GLU A 24 -3.43 17.50 2.63
N LYS A 25 -3.68 17.62 1.32
CA LYS A 25 -4.78 16.90 0.65
C LYS A 25 -4.45 15.42 0.47
N ILE A 26 -3.19 15.06 0.26
CA ILE A 26 -2.73 13.66 0.18
C ILE A 26 -2.82 13.01 1.55
N GLU A 27 -2.32 13.68 2.59
CA GLU A 27 -2.43 13.25 3.99
C GLU A 27 -3.89 13.00 4.38
N LYS A 28 -4.79 13.94 4.06
CA LYS A 28 -6.21 13.77 4.38
C LYS A 28 -6.82 12.53 3.70
N ARG A 29 -6.43 12.25 2.46
CA ARG A 29 -6.89 11.05 1.73
C ARG A 29 -6.37 9.77 2.37
N LEU A 30 -5.11 9.74 2.76
CA LEU A 30 -4.50 8.60 3.46
C LEU A 30 -5.21 8.35 4.80
N GLU A 31 -5.42 9.40 5.59
CA GLU A 31 -6.12 9.34 6.87
C GLU A 31 -7.55 8.80 6.69
N CYS A 32 -8.34 9.38 5.77
CA CYS A 32 -9.70 8.93 5.51
C CYS A 32 -9.78 7.49 4.99
N ALA A 33 -8.87 7.09 4.10
CA ALA A 33 -8.80 5.71 3.62
C ALA A 33 -8.45 4.74 4.75
N ALA A 34 -7.58 5.13 5.68
CA ALA A 34 -7.23 4.34 6.85
C ALA A 34 -8.41 4.18 7.81
N ILE A 35 -9.10 5.29 8.14
CA ILE A 35 -10.29 5.32 9.00
C ILE A 35 -11.42 4.46 8.43
N GLY A 36 -11.63 4.51 7.11
CA GLY A 36 -12.65 3.70 6.43
C GLY A 36 -12.26 2.23 6.21
N ASP A 37 -11.11 1.80 6.73
CA ASP A 37 -10.53 0.47 6.52
C ASP A 37 -10.43 0.02 5.05
N PHE A 38 -10.11 0.96 4.17
CA PHE A 38 -9.85 0.65 2.77
C PHE A 38 -8.52 -0.10 2.61
N CYS A 39 -8.45 -0.99 1.63
CA CYS A 39 -7.18 -1.37 1.03
C CYS A 39 -6.63 -0.17 0.24
N ILE A 40 -5.32 0.03 0.16
CA ILE A 40 -4.72 1.21 -0.47
C ILE A 40 -3.69 0.79 -1.49
N SER A 41 -3.82 1.29 -2.72
CA SER A 41 -2.78 1.21 -3.74
C SER A 41 -2.14 2.58 -3.90
N ILE A 42 -0.83 2.66 -3.61
CA ILE A 42 -0.05 3.89 -3.68
C ILE A 42 0.74 3.94 -4.98
N TYR A 43 0.48 4.99 -5.75
CA TYR A 43 1.20 5.36 -6.96
C TYR A 43 2.20 6.48 -6.71
N ASN A 44 3.25 6.53 -7.54
CA ASN A 44 4.36 7.47 -7.39
C ASN A 44 4.93 7.48 -5.96
N PRO A 45 5.19 6.30 -5.35
CA PRO A 45 5.41 6.19 -3.91
C PRO A 45 6.74 6.82 -3.47
N GLY A 46 7.68 7.00 -4.40
CA GLY A 46 8.93 7.70 -4.16
C GLY A 46 9.57 8.23 -5.44
N SER A 47 10.57 9.09 -5.26
CA SER A 47 11.46 9.57 -6.31
C SER A 47 12.76 10.07 -5.68
N LYS A 48 13.75 10.45 -6.49
CA LYS A 48 14.99 11.08 -5.98
C LYS A 48 14.74 12.31 -5.10
N LYS A 49 13.63 13.03 -5.30
CA LYS A 49 13.26 14.23 -4.53
C LYS A 49 12.31 13.94 -3.36
N ARG A 50 11.74 12.73 -3.28
CA ARG A 50 10.65 12.34 -2.37
C ARG A 50 10.99 11.03 -1.65
N VAL A 51 12.18 10.99 -1.08
CA VAL A 51 12.77 9.78 -0.49
C VAL A 51 12.03 9.36 0.80
N ASP A 52 11.41 10.31 1.49
CA ASP A 52 10.72 10.12 2.77
C ASP A 52 9.19 10.03 2.66
N TYR A 53 8.62 10.08 1.45
CA TYR A 53 7.16 10.19 1.28
C TYR A 53 6.43 8.91 1.64
N LEU A 54 6.97 7.75 1.25
CA LEU A 54 6.42 6.47 1.67
C LEU A 54 6.45 6.32 3.19
N LYS A 55 7.54 6.75 3.84
CA LYS A 55 7.65 6.74 5.30
C LYS A 55 6.55 7.58 5.95
N LYS A 56 6.38 8.83 5.53
CA LYS A 56 5.31 9.72 6.02
C LYS A 56 3.92 9.11 5.82
N ALA A 57 3.68 8.51 4.65
CA ALA A 57 2.41 7.84 4.37
C ALA A 57 2.18 6.68 5.34
N CYS A 58 3.19 5.82 5.56
CA CYS A 58 3.10 4.72 6.52
C CYS A 58 2.85 5.22 7.95
N GLU A 59 3.53 6.28 8.39
CA GLU A 59 3.33 6.91 9.70
C GLU A 59 1.90 7.43 9.90
N ILE A 60 1.27 7.99 8.86
CA ILE A 60 -0.15 8.39 8.89
C ILE A 60 -1.04 7.16 9.04
N LEU A 61 -0.80 6.12 8.24
CA LEU A 61 -1.62 4.90 8.25
C LEU A 61 -1.51 4.12 9.57
N LEU A 62 -0.32 4.09 10.18
CA LEU A 62 -0.04 3.44 11.46
C LEU A 62 -0.83 4.02 12.65
N LYS A 63 -1.39 5.24 12.50
CA LYS A 63 -2.31 5.81 13.51
C LYS A 63 -3.65 5.05 13.58
N TYR A 64 -4.03 4.33 12.52
CA TYR A 64 -5.35 3.68 12.39
C TYR A 64 -5.29 2.21 12.01
N LYS A 65 -4.17 1.76 11.40
CA LYS A 65 -3.96 0.38 10.97
C LYS A 65 -2.93 -0.32 11.86
N SER A 66 -3.05 -1.64 11.96
CA SER A 66 -2.09 -2.48 12.68
C SER A 66 -0.70 -2.39 12.05
N GLU A 67 0.35 -2.39 12.87
CA GLU A 67 1.74 -2.55 12.40
C GLU A 67 1.94 -3.81 11.56
N GLN A 68 1.17 -4.86 11.84
CA GLN A 68 1.22 -6.16 11.16
C GLN A 68 0.38 -6.21 9.87
N THR A 69 -0.23 -5.10 9.46
CA THR A 69 -1.05 -5.05 8.23
C THR A 69 -0.21 -5.49 7.03
N PRO A 70 -0.62 -6.54 6.30
CA PRO A 70 0.14 -7.00 5.14
C PRO A 70 0.22 -5.95 4.04
N CYS A 71 1.43 -5.75 3.54
CA CYS A 71 1.78 -4.83 2.48
C CYS A 71 2.59 -5.53 1.39
N ALA A 72 2.63 -4.98 0.18
CA ALA A 72 3.53 -5.43 -0.86
C ALA A 72 4.03 -4.28 -1.71
N ILE A 73 5.27 -4.39 -2.20
CA ILE A 73 5.79 -3.56 -3.28
C ILE A 73 5.87 -4.44 -4.51
N ALA A 74 5.22 -4.02 -5.58
CA ALA A 74 5.36 -4.63 -6.90
C ALA A 74 6.16 -3.69 -7.81
N LYS A 75 7.14 -4.24 -8.50
CA LYS A 75 8.10 -3.53 -9.35
C LYS A 75 7.96 -3.97 -10.79
N ASN A 76 8.10 -3.02 -11.71
CA ASN A 76 8.09 -3.28 -13.16
C ASN A 76 6.86 -4.08 -13.63
N ILE A 77 5.68 -3.81 -13.06
CA ILE A 77 4.45 -4.54 -13.39
C ILE A 77 4.21 -4.50 -14.91
N GLY A 78 4.02 -5.68 -15.51
CA GLY A 78 3.79 -5.87 -16.95
C GLY A 78 5.02 -5.62 -17.83
N ARG A 79 6.23 -5.64 -17.28
CA ARG A 79 7.49 -5.40 -17.99
C ARG A 79 8.56 -6.42 -17.60
N ASP A 80 9.65 -6.44 -18.35
CA ASP A 80 10.82 -7.25 -18.01
C ASP A 80 11.34 -6.91 -16.60
N GLY A 81 11.65 -7.95 -15.83
CA GLY A 81 12.05 -7.82 -14.43
C GLY A 81 10.89 -7.51 -13.48
N GLU A 82 9.67 -7.91 -13.81
CA GLU A 82 8.52 -7.90 -12.90
C GLU A 82 8.82 -8.73 -11.65
N SER A 83 8.66 -8.11 -10.48
CA SER A 83 8.86 -8.77 -9.20
C SER A 83 7.98 -8.15 -8.12
N TYR A 84 7.83 -8.83 -6.99
CA TYR A 84 7.19 -8.24 -5.83
C TYR A 84 7.82 -8.75 -4.52
N THR A 85 7.66 -7.97 -3.46
CA THR A 85 8.08 -8.34 -2.10
C THR A 85 6.96 -7.99 -1.13
N VAL A 86 6.71 -8.87 -0.16
CA VAL A 86 5.71 -8.68 0.90
C VAL A 86 6.41 -8.13 2.15
N TYR A 87 5.72 -7.24 2.85
CA TYR A 87 6.14 -6.59 4.07
C TYR A 87 4.97 -6.51 5.05
N THR A 88 5.26 -6.24 6.32
CA THR A 88 4.31 -5.62 7.25
C THR A 88 4.31 -4.10 7.05
N LEU A 89 3.29 -3.39 7.56
CA LEU A 89 3.23 -1.93 7.48
C LEU A 89 4.37 -1.27 8.27
N SER A 90 4.78 -1.87 9.40
CA SER A 90 5.91 -1.37 10.18
C SER A 90 7.26 -1.55 9.49
N GLU A 91 7.46 -2.62 8.71
CA GLU A 91 8.65 -2.79 7.87
C GLU A 91 8.64 -1.86 6.66
N LEU A 92 7.47 -1.73 6.00
CA LEU A 92 7.31 -0.93 4.78
C LEU A 92 7.75 0.53 4.97
N LYS A 93 7.56 1.11 6.16
CA LYS A 93 7.90 2.51 6.46
C LYS A 93 9.38 2.84 6.23
N ASP A 94 10.26 1.84 6.32
CA ASP A 94 11.71 1.99 6.20
C ASP A 94 12.23 1.52 4.84
N VAL A 95 11.34 1.09 3.93
CA VAL A 95 11.70 0.64 2.59
C VAL A 95 11.84 1.83 1.64
N GLN A 96 12.91 1.81 0.84
CA GLN A 96 13.14 2.77 -0.23
C GLN A 96 12.41 2.35 -1.50
N VAL A 97 11.73 3.32 -2.12
CA VAL A 97 10.94 3.07 -3.33
C VAL A 97 11.21 4.08 -4.45
N GLY A 98 11.08 3.60 -5.69
CA GLY A 98 11.30 4.34 -6.92
C GLY A 98 10.05 4.52 -7.78
N MET A 99 10.26 5.00 -9.01
CA MET A 99 9.19 5.38 -9.93
C MET A 99 8.49 4.21 -10.64
N PHE A 100 9.08 3.02 -10.63
CA PHE A 100 8.51 1.81 -11.28
C PHE A 100 7.91 0.83 -10.28
N GLU A 101 7.65 1.32 -9.06
CA GLU A 101 7.11 0.55 -7.97
C GLU A 101 5.71 1.06 -7.63
N THR A 102 4.83 0.12 -7.31
CA THR A 102 3.50 0.38 -6.76
C THR A 102 3.41 -0.32 -5.42
N VAL A 103 2.98 0.41 -4.40
CA VAL A 103 2.83 -0.14 -3.05
C VAL A 103 1.37 -0.51 -2.84
N PHE A 104 1.12 -1.64 -2.23
CA PHE A 104 -0.20 -2.14 -1.86
C PHE A 104 -0.22 -2.33 -0.35
N ILE A 105 -1.24 -1.80 0.30
CA ILE A 105 -1.44 -1.87 1.75
C ILE A 105 -2.81 -2.49 1.97
N GLY A 106 -2.84 -3.60 2.69
CA GLY A 106 -4.08 -4.28 3.04
C GLY A 106 -4.97 -3.49 3.99
N ASN A 107 -6.17 -4.00 4.20
CA ASN A 107 -7.05 -3.61 5.29
C ASN A 107 -6.96 -4.59 6.47
N SER A 108 -7.81 -4.41 7.48
CA SER A 108 -7.83 -5.25 8.69
C SER A 108 -8.03 -6.75 8.45
N MET A 109 -8.64 -7.12 7.31
CA MET A 109 -8.94 -8.51 6.94
C MET A 109 -7.89 -9.15 6.02
N THR A 110 -6.95 -8.35 5.51
CA THR A 110 -5.95 -8.83 4.55
C THR A 110 -4.99 -9.81 5.23
N LYS A 111 -4.68 -10.91 4.55
CA LYS A 111 -3.75 -11.94 5.00
C LYS A 111 -2.68 -12.22 3.95
N VAL A 112 -1.58 -12.81 4.38
CA VAL A 112 -0.58 -13.41 3.47
C VAL A 112 -0.91 -14.89 3.32
N ILE A 113 -1.17 -15.33 2.10
CA ILE A 113 -1.43 -16.75 1.75
C ILE A 113 -0.47 -17.09 0.61
N ASP A 114 0.35 -18.13 0.78
CA ASP A 114 1.37 -18.56 -0.18
C ASP A 114 2.26 -17.39 -0.67
N GLY A 115 2.66 -16.53 0.27
CA GLY A 115 3.49 -15.35 -0.02
C GLY A 115 2.79 -14.26 -0.83
N LYS A 116 1.45 -14.25 -0.91
CA LYS A 116 0.64 -13.25 -1.64
C LYS A 116 -0.37 -12.59 -0.72
N LEU A 117 -0.75 -11.35 -1.05
CA LEU A 117 -1.79 -10.63 -0.31
C LEU A 117 -3.16 -11.09 -0.78
N VAL A 118 -4.00 -11.48 0.17
CA VAL A 118 -5.38 -11.89 -0.07
C VAL A 118 -6.28 -11.17 0.92
N THR A 119 -7.25 -10.42 0.40
CA THR A 119 -8.33 -9.85 1.20
C THR A 119 -9.57 -10.71 1.00
N PRO A 120 -9.88 -11.64 1.92
CA PRO A 120 -10.95 -12.61 1.74
C PRO A 120 -12.31 -11.91 1.65
N ARG A 121 -13.13 -12.27 0.66
CA ARG A 121 -14.57 -11.98 0.69
C ARG A 121 -15.17 -12.86 1.77
N GLY A 122 -15.85 -12.27 2.75
CA GLY A 122 -16.27 -12.90 4.02
C GLY A 122 -17.17 -14.13 3.91
N TYR A 123 -16.65 -15.21 3.34
CA TYR A 123 -17.23 -16.54 3.31
C TYR A 123 -16.22 -17.51 3.95
N SER A 124 -15.86 -17.24 5.20
CA SER A 124 -15.55 -18.31 6.12
C SER A 124 -16.89 -18.78 6.68
N ASN A 125 -17.55 -19.67 5.94
CA ASN A 125 -18.12 -20.81 6.64
C ASN A 125 -16.90 -21.68 6.94
N GLU A 126 -16.60 -21.85 8.22
CA GLU A 126 -15.42 -22.54 8.83
C GLU A 126 -14.21 -21.65 9.14
#